data_AF-I1CD92-F1
#
_entry.id   AF-I1CD92-F1
#
_cell.length_a   1.000
_cell.length_b   1.000
_cell.length_c   1.000
_cell.angle_alpha   90.00
_cell.angle_beta   90.00
_cell.angle_gamma   90.00
#
_symmetry.space_group_name_H-M   'P 1'
#
loop_
_entity.id
_entity.type
_entity.pdbx_description
1 polymer ?
#
loop_
_entity_poly.entity_id
_entity_poly.type
_entity_poly.pdbx_seq_one_letter_code
_entity_poly.pdbx_strand_id
1 'polypeptide(L)'
;MDNASIHPSKELKETISKRGYHCVYLPFLNPIKDYWSKLKASFRRNRFKDGERVSDRVIEAAKTIFLEDLSGWMKHSLSLIPLCQERVINL
;
A
#
# COMPACT_ATOMS: atom_id res chain seq x y z
N MET A 1 3.64 -2.51 7.67
CA MET A 1 2.27 -3.03 7.80
C MET A 1 1.50 -2.12 8.74
N ASP A 2 0.20 -1.97 8.54
CA ASP A 2 -0.64 -1.24 9.49
C ASP A 2 -0.95 -2.12 10.72
N ASN A 3 -1.81 -1.63 11.62
CA ASN A 3 -2.13 -2.30 12.88
C ASN A 3 -3.39 -3.16 12.81
N ALA A 4 -3.80 -3.63 11.61
CA ALA A 4 -4.94 -4.54 11.50
C ALA A 4 -4.73 -5.77 12.39
N SER A 5 -5.80 -6.23 13.06
CA SER A 5 -5.76 -7.31 14.05
C SER A 5 -5.26 -8.65 13.52
N ILE A 6 -5.28 -8.84 12.20
CA ILE A 6 -4.72 -10.02 11.51
C ILE A 6 -3.18 -10.00 11.40
N HIS A 7 -2.55 -8.82 11.51
CA HIS A 7 -1.11 -8.64 11.34
C HIS A 7 -0.22 -9.03 12.53
N PRO A 8 -0.62 -8.86 13.80
CA PRO A 8 0.20 -9.27 14.93
C PRO A 8 0.22 -10.78 15.19
N SER A 9 -0.49 -11.61 14.41
CA SER A 9 -0.58 -13.05 14.66
C SER A 9 0.79 -13.73 14.62
N LYS A 10 0.98 -14.67 15.55
CA LYS A 10 2.23 -15.43 15.68
C LYS A 10 2.55 -16.20 14.39
N GLU A 11 1.53 -16.84 13.83
CA GLU A 11 1.64 -17.62 12.59
C GLU A 11 2.10 -16.77 11.40
N LEU A 12 1.57 -15.55 11.25
CA LEU A 12 1.97 -14.65 10.17
C LEU A 12 3.44 -14.22 10.33
N LYS A 13 3.84 -13.84 11.54
CA LYS A 13 5.22 -13.44 11.83
C LYS A 13 6.20 -14.58 11.55
N GLU A 14 5.89 -15.80 12.02
CA GLU A 14 6.72 -16.98 11.76
C GLU A 14 6.82 -17.30 10.28
N THR A 15 5.72 -17.19 9.52
CA THR A 15 5.71 -17.43 8.07
C THR A 15 6.60 -16.43 7.33
N ILE A 16 6.53 -15.15 7.71
CA ILE A 16 7.34 -14.08 7.11
C ILE A 16 8.82 -14.29 7.44
N SER A 17 9.15 -14.60 8.71
CA SER A 17 10.53 -14.84 9.14
C SER A 17 11.15 -16.10 8.57
N LYS A 18 10.39 -17.20 8.39
CA LYS A 18 10.88 -18.43 7.71
C LYS A 18 11.34 -18.17 6.28
N ARG A 19 10.85 -17.11 5.63
CA ARG A 19 11.25 -16.68 4.28
C ARG A 19 12.38 -15.65 4.28
N GLY A 20 12.95 -15.32 5.43
CA GLY A 20 14.03 -14.34 5.56
C GLY A 20 13.57 -12.88 5.58
N TYR A 21 12.27 -12.61 5.76
CA TYR A 21 11.73 -11.26 5.83
C TYR A 21 11.45 -10.83 7.27
N HIS A 22 11.43 -9.51 7.48
CA HIS A 22 11.05 -8.90 8.75
C HIS A 22 9.83 -7.98 8.59
N CYS A 23 8.88 -8.08 9.50
CA CYS A 23 7.73 -7.18 9.54
C CYS A 23 8.17 -5.81 10.07
N VAL A 24 8.03 -4.76 9.26
CA VAL A 24 8.22 -3.39 9.72
C VAL A 24 6.85 -2.77 10.00
N TYR A 25 6.65 -2.33 11.23
CA TYR A 25 5.50 -1.53 11.62
C TYR A 25 5.82 -0.06 11.41
N LEU A 26 5.07 0.60 10.53
CA LEU A 26 5.25 2.01 10.21
C LEU A 26 3.99 2.74 10.67
N PRO A 27 3.99 3.37 11.87
CA PRO A 27 2.87 4.19 12.27
C PRO A 27 2.76 5.39 11.32
N PHE A 28 1.54 5.71 10.90
CA PHE A 28 1.19 6.83 10.01
C PHE A 28 1.60 6.72 8.53
N LEU A 29 2.65 5.95 8.19
CA LEU A 29 3.04 5.73 6.79
C LEU A 29 2.34 4.50 6.21
N ASN A 30 1.72 4.67 5.04
CA ASN A 30 1.16 3.57 4.29
C ASN A 30 1.33 3.79 2.77
N PRO A 31 2.53 3.46 2.22
CA PRO A 31 2.85 3.70 0.81
C PRO A 31 1.88 3.03 -0.17
N ILE A 32 1.19 1.96 0.23
CA ILE A 32 0.19 1.29 -0.61
C ILE A 32 -1.02 2.19 -0.92
N LYS A 33 -1.24 3.24 -0.14
CA LYS A 33 -2.34 4.18 -0.37
C LYS A 33 -2.19 4.92 -1.70
N ASP A 34 -0.97 5.23 -2.12
CA ASP A 34 -0.72 5.91 -3.40
C ASP A 34 -1.01 4.97 -4.57
N TYR A 35 -0.60 3.70 -4.46
CA TYR A 35 -0.98 2.64 -5.41
C TYR A 35 -2.50 2.57 -5.58
N TRP A 36 -3.24 2.45 -4.48
CA TRP A 36 -4.70 2.37 -4.53
C TRP A 36 -5.34 3.67 -5.03
N SER A 37 -4.72 4.82 -4.81
CA SER A 37 -5.22 6.09 -5.31
C SER A 37 -5.13 6.17 -6.83
N LYS A 38 -3.97 5.80 -7.42
CA LYS A 38 -3.81 5.71 -8.87
C LYS A 38 -4.73 4.65 -9.48
N LEU A 39 -4.81 3.46 -8.86
CA LEU A 39 -5.67 2.38 -9.34
C LEU A 39 -7.14 2.81 -9.36
N LYS A 40 -7.68 3.35 -8.27
CA LYS A 40 -9.08 3.80 -8.19
C LYS A 40 -9.40 4.98 -9.11
N ALA A 41 -8.41 5.82 -9.44
CA ALA A 41 -8.63 6.92 -10.39
C ALA A 41 -9.06 6.42 -11.77
N SER A 42 -8.64 5.21 -12.18
CA SER A 42 -9.10 4.59 -13.43
C SER A 42 -10.57 4.14 -13.39
N PHE A 43 -11.08 3.75 -12.22
CA PHE A 43 -12.46 3.27 -12.04
C PHE A 43 -13.48 4.40 -12.06
N ARG A 44 -13.11 5.57 -11.52
CA ARG A 44 -14.02 6.70 -11.31
C ARG A 44 -14.53 7.36 -12.59
N ARG A 45 -13.89 7.08 -13.74
CA ARG A 45 -14.18 7.79 -14.99
C ARG A 45 -15.32 7.15 -15.81
N ASN A 46 -15.61 5.86 -15.63
CA ASN A 46 -16.54 5.12 -16.50
C ASN A 46 -17.44 4.18 -15.70
N ARG A 47 -18.71 4.05 -16.10
CA ARG A 47 -19.60 2.99 -15.58
C ARG A 47 -19.10 1.61 -16.02
N PHE A 48 -19.39 0.58 -15.22
CA PHE A 48 -19.15 -0.81 -15.61
C PHE A 48 -19.95 -1.16 -16.85
N LYS A 49 -19.33 -1.90 -17.76
CA LYS A 49 -20.03 -2.54 -18.88
C LYS A 49 -20.79 -3.75 -18.36
N ASP A 50 -21.82 -4.17 -19.09
CA ASP A 50 -22.56 -5.38 -18.74
C ASP A 50 -21.61 -6.59 -18.75
N GLY A 51 -21.64 -7.37 -17.66
CA GLY A 51 -20.77 -8.53 -17.46
C GLY A 51 -19.32 -8.20 -17.05
N GLU A 52 -18.91 -6.93 -17.00
CA GLU A 52 -17.56 -6.53 -16.57
C GLU A 52 -17.40 -6.71 -15.05
N ARG A 53 -16.31 -7.37 -14.64
CA ARG A 53 -16.01 -7.58 -13.22
C ARG A 53 -15.07 -6.51 -12.70
N VAL A 54 -15.13 -6.27 -11.39
CA VAL A 54 -14.15 -5.41 -10.69
C VAL A 54 -12.72 -5.91 -10.93
N SER A 55 -12.50 -7.23 -10.94
CA SER A 55 -11.19 -7.83 -11.20
C SER A 55 -10.59 -7.41 -12.53
N ASP A 56 -11.42 -7.30 -13.56
CA ASP A 56 -10.97 -7.00 -14.93
C ASP A 56 -10.40 -5.58 -14.97
N ARG A 57 -11.09 -4.64 -14.34
CA ARG A 57 -10.59 -3.26 -14.17
C ARG A 57 -9.37 -3.17 -13.28
N VAL A 58 -9.29 -3.97 -12.21
CA VAL A 58 -8.12 -3.99 -11.34
C VAL A 58 -6.89 -4.41 -12.15
N ILE A 59 -7.03 -5.46 -12.96
CA ILE A 59 -5.96 -5.97 -13.83
C ILE A 59 -5.54 -4.91 -14.85
N GLU A 60 -6.49 -4.32 -15.58
CA GLU A 60 -6.16 -3.30 -16.59
C GLU A 60 -5.55 -2.03 -15.98
N ALA A 61 -6.08 -1.58 -14.84
CA ALA A 61 -5.53 -0.43 -14.13
C ALA A 61 -4.11 -0.70 -13.61
N ALA A 62 -3.86 -1.89 -13.07
CA ALA A 62 -2.56 -2.28 -12.56
C ALA A 62 -1.48 -2.29 -13.66
N LYS A 63 -1.83 -2.58 -14.91
CA LYS A 63 -0.91 -2.50 -16.07
C LYS A 63 -0.42 -1.08 -16.36
N THR A 64 -1.09 -0.05 -15.83
CA THR A 64 -0.70 1.37 -16.00
C THR A 64 0.22 1.89 -14.89
N ILE A 65 0.62 1.00 -13.97
CA ILE A 65 1.51 1.32 -12.85
C ILE A 65 2.91 0.83 -13.21
N PHE A 66 3.85 1.77 -13.31
CA PHE A 66 5.22 1.51 -13.70
C PHE A 66 6.17 1.59 -12.51
N LEU A 67 7.41 1.14 -12.70
CA LEU A 67 8.44 1.17 -11.64
C LEU A 67 8.73 2.60 -11.16
N GLU A 68 8.58 3.58 -12.05
CA GLU A 68 8.77 5.01 -11.75
C GLU A 68 7.71 5.50 -10.77
N ASP A 69 6.47 5.04 -10.90
CA ASP A 69 5.40 5.34 -9.94
C ASP A 69 5.74 4.77 -8.56
N LEU A 70 6.11 3.49 -8.51
CA LEU A 70 6.48 2.81 -7.26
C LEU A 70 7.66 3.52 -6.59
N SER A 71 8.68 3.87 -7.37
CA SER A 71 9.86 4.61 -6.90
C SER A 71 9.46 5.98 -6.35
N GLY A 72 8.59 6.71 -7.06
CA GLY A 72 8.07 8.01 -6.64
C GLY A 72 7.32 7.93 -5.30
N TRP A 73 6.41 6.96 -5.15
CA TRP A 73 5.64 6.78 -3.91
C TRP A 73 6.51 6.37 -2.73
N MET A 74 7.51 5.52 -2.97
CA MET A 74 8.48 5.15 -1.94
C MET A 74 9.31 6.36 -1.51
N LYS A 75 9.84 7.15 -2.45
CA LYS A 75 10.58 8.39 -2.14
C LYS A 75 9.71 9.38 -1.36
N HIS A 76 8.47 9.58 -1.78
CA HIS A 76 7.51 10.42 -1.08
C HIS A 76 7.28 9.93 0.35
N SER A 77 7.02 8.63 0.53
CA SER A 77 6.83 8.04 1.86
C SER A 77 8.07 8.19 2.76
N LEU A 78 9.27 8.02 2.21
CA LEU A 78 10.52 8.22 2.94
C LEU A 78 10.71 9.68 3.37
N SER A 79 10.33 10.66 2.54
CA SER A 79 10.40 12.08 2.89
C SER A 79 9.48 12.47 4.07
N LEU A 80 8.47 11.65 4.38
CA LEU A 80 7.55 11.87 5.49
C LEU A 80 8.03 11.24 6.81
N ILE A 81 9.12 10.46 6.80
CA ILE A 81 9.68 9.83 8.02
C ILE A 81 10.01 10.87 9.10
N PRO A 82 10.69 12.00 8.81
CA PRO A 82 11.01 13.00 9.84
C PRO A 82 9.76 13.55 10.54
N LEU A 83 8.68 13.81 9.79
CA LEU A 83 7.41 14.29 10.34
C LEU A 83 6.75 13.26 11.28
N CYS A 84 6.97 11.97 11.04
CA CYS A 84 6.50 10.91 11.92
C CYS A 84 7.29 10.89 13.24
N GLN A 85 8.59 11.16 13.20
CA GLN A 85 9.44 11.24 14.39
C GLN A 85 9.03 12.43 15.27
N GLU A 86 8.79 13.60 14.68
CA GLU A 86 8.32 14.79 15.39
C GLU A 86 6.94 14.57 16.03
N ARG A 87 6.02 13.88 15.35
CA ARG A 87 4.71 13.54 15.91
C ARG A 87 4.78 12.54 17.06
N VAL A 88 5.70 11.59 17.02
CA VAL A 88 5.92 10.63 18.12
C VAL A 88 6.51 11.30 19.35
N ILE A 89 7.32 12.36 19.19
CA ILE A 89 7.87 13.14 20.31
C ILE A 89 6.79 13.98 21.01
N ASN A 90 5.73 14.38 20.29
CA ASN A 90 4.68 15.28 20.79
C ASN A 90 3.38 14.57 21.23
N LEU A 91 3.40 13.24 21.37
CA LEU A 91 2.29 12.40 21.87
C LEU A 91 2.68 11.74 23.20
#